data_AF-A0A1S9CMM7-F1
#
_entry.id   AF-A0A1S9CMM7-F1
#
_cell.length_a   1.000
_cell.length_b   1.000
_cell.length_c   1.000
_cell.angle_alpha   90.00
_cell.angle_beta   90.00
_cell.angle_gamma   90.00
#
_symmetry.space_group_name_H-M   'P 1'
#
loop_
_entity.id
_entity.type
_entity.pdbx_description
1 polymer ?
#
loop_
_entity_poly.entity_id
_entity_poly.type
_entity_poly.pdbx_seq_one_letter_code
_entity_poly.pdbx_strand_id
1 'polypeptide(L)' 'MNIQQIYEAFDKIGCLTFATINDDYPETRIAHLRVYDEDGIYFMTMNTKPFYKQLTTTQKR' A
#
# COMPACT_ATOMS: atom_id res chain seq x y z
N MET A 1 8.35 -6.32 17.16
CA MET A 1 8.77 -5.81 15.84
C MET A 1 8.55 -4.32 15.81
N ASN A 2 9.59 -3.53 15.50
CA ASN A 2 9.43 -2.10 15.22
C ASN A 2 9.21 -1.88 13.70
N ILE A 3 8.89 -0.64 13.30
CA ILE A 3 8.55 -0.33 11.91
C ILE A 3 9.72 -0.57 10.94
N GLN A 4 10.95 -0.33 11.39
CA GLN A 4 12.17 -0.67 10.66
C GLN A 4 12.23 -2.17 10.36
N GLN A 5 12.07 -3.03 11.36
CA GLN A 5 12.10 -4.49 11.20
C GLN A 5 10.99 -4.99 10.25
N ILE A 6 9.81 -4.35 10.29
CA ILE A 6 8.70 -4.64 9.38
C ILE A 6 9.09 -4.27 7.95
N TYR A 7 9.62 -3.06 7.74
CA TYR A 7 10.06 -2.61 6.43
C TYR A 7 11.15 -3.49 5.85
N GLU A 8 12.19 -3.80 6.62
CA GLU A 8 13.30 -4.68 6.19
C GLU A 8 12.79 -6.07 5.79
N ALA A 9 11.80 -6.61 6.51
CA ALA A 9 11.17 -7.88 6.15
C ALA A 9 10.43 -7.79 4.81
N PHE A 10 9.65 -6.73 4.57
CA PHE A 10 8.92 -6.53 3.32
C PHE A 10 9.84 -6.21 2.14
N ASP A 11 10.89 -5.44 2.36
CA ASP A 11 11.87 -5.09 1.33
C ASP A 11 12.59 -6.35 0.83
N LYS A 12 12.87 -7.30 1.73
CA LYS A 12 13.41 -8.61 1.36
C LYS A 12 12.44 -9.46 0.51
N ILE A 13 11.12 -9.30 0.68
CA ILE A 13 10.10 -9.95 -0.18
C ILE A 13 10.07 -9.28 -1.56
N GLY A 14 10.31 -7.97 -1.61
CA GLY A 14 10.44 -7.19 -2.83
C GLY A 14 9.12 -6.64 -3.37
N CYS A 15 7.99 -7.32 -3.20
CA CYS A 15 6.67 -6.79 -3.58
C CYS A 15 5.54 -7.29 -2.67
N LEU A 16 4.50 -6.46 -2.52
CA LEU A 16 3.34 -6.76 -1.66
C LEU A 16 2.04 -6.66 -2.46
N THR A 17 1.05 -7.46 -2.07
CA THR A 17 -0.31 -7.36 -2.57
C THR A 17 -1.14 -6.45 -1.67
N PHE A 18 -1.67 -5.37 -2.24
CA PHE A 18 -2.55 -4.41 -1.56
C PHE A 18 -3.99 -4.67 -1.95
N ALA A 19 -4.87 -4.86 -0.95
CA ALA A 19 -6.31 -4.91 -1.16
C ALA A 19 -6.92 -3.52 -0.93
N THR A 20 -7.88 -3.13 -1.77
CA THR A 20 -8.73 -1.95 -1.55
C THR A 20 -10.17 -2.32 -1.84
N ILE A 21 -11.10 -1.49 -1.36
CA ILE A 21 -12.52 -1.66 -1.61
C ILE A 21 -12.94 -0.74 -2.75
N ASN A 22 -13.49 -1.34 -3.80
CA ASN A 22 -14.19 -0.66 -4.88
C ASN A 22 -15.69 -0.92 -4.71
N ASP A 23 -16.42 0.07 -4.22
CA ASP A 23 -17.81 -0.06 -3.76
C ASP A 23 -17.94 -1.14 -2.66
N ASP A 24 -18.42 -2.34 -3.00
CA ASP A 24 -18.53 -3.50 -2.12
C ASP A 24 -17.63 -4.68 -2.53
N TYR A 25 -16.79 -4.48 -3.56
CA TYR A 25 -15.92 -5.51 -4.12
C TYR A 25 -14.46 -5.27 -3.74
N PRO A 26 -13.75 -6.31 -3.23
CA PRO A 26 -12.33 -6.21 -3.00
C PRO A 26 -11.58 -6.29 -4.33
N GLU A 27 -10.67 -5.35 -4.55
CA GLU A 27 -9.69 -5.43 -5.63
C GLU A 27 -8.29 -5.54 -5.05
N THR A 28 -7.41 -6.28 -5.74
CA THR A 28 -6.02 -6.48 -5.33
C THR A 28 -5.04 -6.02 -6.41
N ARG A 29 -3.86 -5.57 -6.01
CA ARG A 29 -2.74 -5.26 -6.91
C ARG A 29 -1.41 -5.39 -6.22
N ILE A 30 -0.36 -5.57 -7.00
CA ILE A 30 1.02 -5.63 -6.51
C ILE A 30 1.63 -4.23 -6.54
N ALA A 31 2.26 -3.81 -5.44
CA ALA A 31 3.05 -2.60 -5.39
C ALA A 31 4.29 -2.76 -4.49
N HIS A 32 5.26 -1.87 -4.70
CA HIS A 32 6.48 -1.77 -3.89
C HIS A 32 6.29 -0.73 -2.79
N LEU A 33 6.79 -1.05 -1.60
CA LEU A 33 7.07 -0.04 -0.59
C LEU A 33 8.28 0.79 -1.02
N ARG A 34 8.39 2.01 -0.50
CA ARG A 34 9.39 2.98 -0.93
C ARG A 34 10.24 3.53 0.21
N VAL A 35 9.59 3.83 1.33
CA VAL A 35 10.23 4.43 2.50
C VAL A 35 9.37 4.17 3.73
N TYR A 36 9.96 4.34 4.90
CA TYR A 36 9.29 4.31 6.19
C TYR A 36 9.84 5.43 7.08
N ASP A 37 9.08 5.82 8.08
CA ASP A 37 9.49 6.69 9.18
C ASP A 37 8.80 6.25 10.48
N GLU A 38 8.73 7.11 11.48
CA GLU A 38 8.05 6.84 12.74
C GLU A 38 6.52 6.75 12.64
N ASP A 39 5.93 7.35 11.59
CA ASP A 39 4.48 7.42 11.39
C ASP A 39 3.97 6.28 10.51
N GLY A 40 4.80 5.72 9.63
CA GLY A 40 4.30 4.69 8.73
C GLY A 40 5.28 4.15 7.70
N ILE A 41 4.70 3.37 6.79
CA ILE A 41 5.36 2.84 5.61
C ILE A 41 4.61 3.34 4.38
N TYR A 42 5.35 3.80 3.38
CA TYR A 42 4.82 4.52 2.24
C TYR A 42 5.05 3.74 0.94
N PHE A 43 4.07 3.86 0.04
CA PHE A 43 4.15 3.37 -1.34
C PHE A 43 3.68 4.47 -2.29
N MET A 44 3.90 4.28 -3.59
CA MET A 44 3.51 5.25 -4.62
C MET A 44 2.59 4.60 -5.66
N THR A 45 1.64 5.38 -6.16
CA THR A 45 0.82 5.02 -7.33
C THR A 45 0.53 6.27 -8.17
N MET A 46 0.25 6.08 -9.46
CA MET A 46 -0.10 7.19 -10.35
C MET A 46 -1.53 7.67 -10.05
N ASN A 47 -1.74 8.99 -10.06
CA ASN A 47 -3.05 9.60 -9.83
C ASN A 47 -4.13 9.22 -10.88
N THR A 48 -3.71 8.71 -12.04
CA THR A 48 -4.61 8.23 -13.10
C THR A 48 -5.08 6.78 -12.92
N LYS A 49 -4.55 6.04 -11.93
CA LYS A 49 -4.88 4.62 -11.73
C LYS A 49 -6.13 4.44 -10.87
N PRO A 50 -6.96 3.40 -11.11
CA PRO A 50 -8.08 3.05 -10.24
C PRO A 50 -7.68 2.92 -8.76
N PHE A 51 -6.48 2.40 -8.50
CA PHE A 51 -5.93 2.25 -7.15
C PHE A 51 -5.86 3.60 -6.40
N TYR A 52 -5.41 4.68 -7.07
CA TYR A 52 -5.38 6.01 -6.47
C TYR A 52 -6.79 6.51 -6.14
N LYS A 53 -7.75 6.35 -7.07
CA LYS A 53 -9.14 6.75 -6.86
C LYS A 53 -9.75 6.03 -5.65
N GLN A 54 -9.51 4.74 -5.51
CA GLN A 54 -10.00 3.94 -4.39
C GLN A 54 -9.37 4.37 -3.05
N LEU A 55 -8.06 4.62 -3.01
CA LEU A 55 -7.36 5.05 -1.78
C LEU A 55 -7.79 6.43 -1.27
N THR A 56 -8.21 7.31 -2.18
CA THR A 56 -8.59 8.69 -1.88
C THR A 56 -10.08 8.87 -1.64
N THR A 57 -10.92 8.08 -2.30
CA THR A 57 -12.39 8.20 -2.21
C THR A 57 -12.96 7.36 -1.08
N THR A 58 -12.50 6.12 -0.92
CA THR A 58 -13.18 5.17 -0.03
C THR A 58 -12.85 5.40 1.45
N GLN A 59 -11.69 6.01 1.76
CA GLN A 59 -11.10 6.18 3.11
C GLN A 59 -11.01 4.91 3.99
N LYS A 60 -11.60 3.79 3.57
CA LYS A 60 -11.42 2.45 4.08
C LYS A 60 -10.05 1.97 3.62
N ARG A 61 -9.05 2.21 4.46
CA ARG A 61 -7.65 1.81 4.29
C ARG A 61 -7.33 0.71 5.28
#